data_AF-A0A0S6UWE0-F1
#
_entry.id   AF-A0A0S6UWE0-F1
#
_cell.length_a   1.000
_cell.length_b   1.000
_cell.length_c   1.000
_cell.angle_alpha   90.00
_cell.angle_beta   90.00
_cell.angle_gamma   90.00
#
_symmetry.space_group_name_H-M   'P 1'
#
loop_
_entity.id
_entity.type
_entity.pdbx_description
1 polymer ?
#
loop_
_entity_poly.entity_id
_entity_poly.type
_entity_poly.pdbx_seq_one_letter_code
_entity_poly.pdbx_strand_id
1 'polypeptide(L)' 'MKLVWSAFALSDRDGIFTHIVAESPRAATALDERIAAAVHRLVDFPRVGALAAWPAHASSSLWARPMSLPTL' A
#
# COMPACT_ATOMS: atom_id res chain seq x y z
N MET A 1 15.77 2.43 15.27
CA MET A 1 14.72 3.41 14.89
C MET A 1 13.40 2.99 15.50
N LYS A 2 12.43 3.91 15.70
CA LYS A 2 11.08 3.55 16.17
C LYS A 2 10.15 3.42 14.96
N LEU A 3 9.61 2.23 14.74
CA LEU A 3 8.59 1.98 13.72
C LEU A 3 7.22 2.40 14.26
N VAL A 4 6.48 3.20 13.50
CA VAL A 4 5.11 3.60 13.81
C VAL A 4 4.26 3.56 12.54
N TRP A 5 3.00 3.15 12.70
CA TRP A 5 2.00 3.23 11.63
C TRP A 5 1.28 4.58 11.74
N SER A 6 1.13 5.29 10.62
CA SER A 6 0.23 6.44 10.57
C SER A 6 -1.22 5.97 10.54
N ALA A 7 -2.16 6.85 10.90
CA ALA A 7 -3.59 6.55 10.77
C ALA A 7 -3.98 6.19 9.33
N PHE A 8 -3.40 6.86 8.33
CA PHE A 8 -3.60 6.54 6.91
C PHE A 8 -3.11 5.12 6.57
N ALA A 9 -1.91 4.74 7.03
CA ALA A 9 -1.39 3.40 6.75
C ALA A 9 -2.20 2.28 7.43
N LEU A 10 -2.79 2.56 8.61
CA LEU A 10 -3.74 1.63 9.23
C LEU A 10 -5.04 1.52 8.43
N SER A 11 -5.57 2.64 7.96
CA SER A 11 -6.77 2.67 7.11
C SER A 11 -6.54 1.94 5.78
N ASP A 12 -5.37 2.10 5.16
CA ASP A 12 -5.03 1.40 3.91
C ASP A 12 -4.98 -0.11 4.14
N ARG A 13 -4.36 -0.57 5.24
CA ARG A 13 -4.33 -1.99 5.60
C ARG A 13 -5.72 -2.56 5.83
N ASP A 14 -6.58 -1.84 6.55
CA ASP A 14 -7.95 -2.24 6.82
C ASP A 14 -8.79 -2.32 5.53
N GLY A 15 -8.64 -1.34 4.64
CA GLY A 15 -9.31 -1.33 3.34
C GLY A 15 -8.88 -2.49 2.43
N ILE A 16 -7.57 -2.75 2.35
CA ILE A 16 -7.02 -3.89 1.60
C ILE A 16 -7.53 -5.20 2.17
N PHE A 17 -7.49 -5.36 3.50
CA PHE A 17 -7.97 -6.58 4.16
C PHE A 17 -9.45 -6.81 3.88
N THR A 18 -10.28 -5.78 4.06
CA THR A 18 -11.73 -5.83 3.82
C THR A 18 -12.06 -6.20 2.38
N HIS A 19 -11.28 -5.72 1.41
CA HIS A 19 -11.47 -6.08 0.01
C HIS A 19 -11.19 -7.57 -0.24
N ILE A 20 -10.08 -8.09 0.27
CA ILE A 20 -9.63 -9.46 -0.02
C ILE A 20 -10.40 -10.50 0.80
N VAL A 21 -10.78 -10.17 2.05
CA VAL A 21 -11.44 -11.13 2.96
C VAL A 21 -12.79 -11.60 2.42
N ALA A 22 -13.45 -10.78 1.59
CA ALA A 22 -14.69 -11.14 0.91
C ALA A 22 -14.53 -12.34 -0.04
N GLU A 23 -13.35 -12.50 -0.65
CA GLU A 23 -13.05 -13.59 -1.58
C GLU A 23 -12.28 -14.73 -0.90
N SER A 24 -11.30 -14.39 -0.05
CA SER A 24 -10.44 -15.38 0.60
C SER A 24 -9.88 -14.85 1.92
N PRO A 25 -10.47 -15.26 3.07
CA PRO A 25 -9.95 -14.89 4.38
C PRO A 25 -8.48 -15.31 4.59
N ARG A 26 -8.11 -16.48 4.07
CA ARG A 26 -6.72 -16.97 4.15
C ARG A 26 -5.76 -16.07 3.38
N ALA A 27 -6.15 -15.58 2.20
CA ALA A 27 -5.31 -14.67 1.42
C ALA A 27 -5.17 -13.31 2.11
N ALA A 28 -6.24 -12.79 2.71
CA ALA A 28 -6.23 -11.53 3.45
C ALA A 28 -5.24 -11.57 4.62
N THR A 29 -5.31 -12.61 5.46
CA THR A 29 -4.38 -12.80 6.57
C THR A 29 -2.94 -12.95 6.08
N ALA A 30 -2.70 -13.80 5.08
CA ALA A 30 -1.34 -14.02 4.57
C ALA A 30 -0.71 -12.75 3.97
N LEU A 31 -1.51 -11.89 3.33
CA LEU A 31 -1.01 -10.61 2.82
C LEU A 31 -0.69 -9.62 3.94
N ASP A 32 -1.58 -9.50 4.93
CA ASP A 32 -1.37 -8.59 6.06
C ASP A 32 -0.10 -8.96 6.86
N GLU A 33 0.10 -10.26 7.11
CA GLU A 33 1.31 -10.78 7.76
C GLU A 33 2.58 -10.46 6.94
N ARG A 34 2.51 -10.57 5.61
CA ARG A 34 3.64 -10.22 4.73
C ARG A 34 3.96 -8.73 4.77
N ILE A 35 2.95 -7.86 4.83
CA ILE A 35 3.13 -6.41 4.98
C ILE A 35 3.81 -6.12 6.34
N ALA A 36 3.29 -6.69 7.43
CA ALA A 36 3.87 -6.51 8.75
C ALA A 36 5.34 -6.98 8.81
N ALA A 37 5.63 -8.16 8.27
CA ALA A 37 6.99 -8.71 8.22
C ALA A 37 7.95 -7.85 7.38
N ALA A 38 7.49 -7.33 6.23
CA ALA A 38 8.29 -6.42 5.41
C ALA A 38 8.61 -5.12 6.13
N VAL A 39 7.63 -4.52 6.79
CA VAL A 39 7.81 -3.26 7.54
C VAL A 39 8.69 -3.46 8.77
N HIS A 40 8.62 -4.60 9.44
CA HIS A 40 9.52 -4.94 10.55
C HIS A 40 11.00 -4.92 10.15
N ARG A 41 11.35 -5.29 8.91
CA ARG A 41 12.74 -5.23 8.41
C ARG A 41 13.30 -3.80 8.36
N LEU A 42 12.46 -2.77 8.34
CA LEU A 42 12.90 -1.38 8.37
C LEU A 42 13.55 -0.99 9.70
N VAL A 43 13.34 -1.77 10.78
CA VAL A 43 14.03 -1.54 12.06
C VAL A 43 15.54 -1.71 11.89
N ASP A 44 15.94 -2.79 11.22
CA ASP A 44 17.34 -3.16 10.99
C ASP A 44 17.91 -2.52 9.72
N PHE A 45 17.06 -2.32 8.70
CA PHE A 45 17.45 -1.76 7.41
C PHE A 45 16.54 -0.58 7.00
N PRO A 46 16.66 0.61 7.63
CA PRO A 46 15.71 1.71 7.43
C PRO A 46 15.60 2.27 6.00
N ARG A 47 16.55 1.93 5.12
CA ARG A 47 16.60 2.39 3.72
C ARG A 47 16.35 1.26 2.72
N VAL A 48 16.00 0.05 3.15
CA VAL A 48 15.67 -1.06 2.24
C VAL A 48 14.33 -0.73 1.57
N GLY A 49 14.40 -0.19 0.35
CA GLY A 49 13.22 0.36 -0.35
C GLY A 49 13.29 1.84 -0.66
N ALA A 50 14.32 2.57 -0.19
CA ALA A 50 14.55 3.97 -0.57
C ALA A 50 15.03 4.16 -2.02
N LEU A 51 14.94 3.13 -2.87
CA LEU A 51 15.35 3.15 -4.26
C LEU A 51 14.14 3.12 -5.20
N ALA A 52 13.38 4.20 -5.17
CA ALA A 52 12.67 4.75 -6.32
C ALA A 52 12.25 6.17 -5.93
N ALA A 53 13.22 7.09 -5.91
CA ALA A 53 12.88 8.45 -6.29
C ALA A 53 12.40 8.33 -7.74
N TRP A 54 11.09 8.10 -7.90
CA TRP A 54 10.38 8.42 -9.12
C TRP A 54 10.96 9.77 -9.58
N PRO A 55 11.56 9.86 -10.78
CA PRO A 55 12.24 11.08 -11.16
C PRO A 55 11.27 12.23 -10.94
N ALA A 56 11.73 13.32 -10.30
CA ALA A 56 10.89 14.48 -9.99
C ALA A 56 10.25 15.17 -11.21
N HIS A 57 10.49 14.65 -12.42
CA HIS A 57 9.90 15.04 -13.70
C HIS A 57 8.89 14.03 -14.27
N ALA A 58 8.65 12.87 -13.67
CA ALA A 58 7.65 11.93 -14.15
C ALA A 58 6.25 12.31 -13.60
N SER A 59 5.79 13.49 -14.02
CA SER A 59 4.41 13.94 -13.88
C SER A 59 3.83 14.15 -15.28
N SER A 60 2.55 13.79 -15.44
CA SER A 60 1.74 13.86 -16.66
C SER A 60 2.08 12.76 -17.68
N SER A 61 1.36 11.65 -17.78
CA SER A 61 0.05 11.65 -18.45
C SER A 61 -0.75 10.33 -18.25
N LEU A 62 -0.28 9.39 -17.43
CA LEU A 62 -0.80 8.01 -17.47
C LEU A 62 -1.92 7.69 -16.47
N TRP A 63 -2.15 8.49 -15.43
CA TRP A 63 -3.15 8.19 -14.39
C TRP A 63 -4.25 9.24 -14.22
N ALA A 64 -4.25 10.31 -15.02
CA ALA A 64 -5.34 11.28 -15.06
C ALA A 64 -6.28 10.99 -16.24
N ARG A 65 -7.00 9.87 -16.20
CA ARG A 65 -8.24 9.73 -16.99
C ARG A 65 -9.42 9.82 -16.02
N PRO A 66 -10.31 10.82 -16.14
CA PRO A 66 -11.55 10.78 -15.39
C PRO A 66 -12.33 9.56 -15.86
N MET A 67 -12.76 8.74 -14.90
CA MET A 67 -13.71 7.67 -15.11
C MET A 67 -15.05 8.35 -15.45
N SER A 68 -15.31 8.59 -16.73
CA SER A 68 -16.63 9.06 -17.16
C SER A 68 -17.62 7.93 -16.87
N LEU A 69 -18.39 8.07 -15.80
CA LEU A 69 -19.60 7.28 -15.58
C LEU A 69 -20.61 7.68 -16.68
N PRO A 70 -21.11 6.73 -17.50
CA PRO A 70 -22.23 7.03 -18.37
C PRO A 70 -23.48 7.24 -17.50
N THR A 71 -24.04 8.44 -17.58
CA THR A 71 -25.40 8.75 -17.13
C THR A 71 -26.38 8.11 -18.10
N LEU A 72 -27.31 7.31 -17.57
CA LEU A 72 -28.57 6.76 -18.14
C LEU A 72 -28.65 6.54 -19.66
#